data_AF-A0A846CUB3-F1
#
_entry.id   AF-A0A846CUB3-F1
#
_cell.length_a   1.000
_cell.length_b   1.000
_cell.length_c   1.000
_cell.angle_alpha   90.00
_cell.angle_beta   90.00
_cell.angle_gamma   90.00
#
_symmetry.space_group_name_H-M   'P 1'
#
loop_
_entity.id
_entity.type
_entity.pdbx_description
1 polymer ?
#
loop_
_entity_poly.entity_id
_entity_poly.type
_entity_poly.pdbx_seq_one_letter_code
_entity_poly.pdbx_strand_id
1 'polypeptide(L)'
;LAFFNIQDETGTIQLYLDKKRITAKMADLPNAFNILKKLTDTGDIIGAKGTIKRTEKGELSIYVKEYDILTKSLLPLPDKWHGLTDTEKRYRQRYVDLIVNPDVRETFRRRAKITASIRHYLNQQDFIEIETPVLQSEAGGADARPFITYHNTLQMDLYLRIATELHLKRLIVGGFEKVYELGRVFRNEGISTRHNPEFTMIEIYQAYADYNQMMVLTENLISNAAKEVLGTLTINYQGEVIDLTPPWRKVTMQELVKDQIGLDFDKFTNIEQAKAAAKDAGVEVPNDCYSIGKLLNEAFEQKVEETLIQPTFVLDYPVEISPLTKPHRSKSGLVERFELFIVGRETANSYSELTDPIDQRQRLEAQAARKAAGDLEAQDVDEDFLAALEYGMPPTGGLGIGIDRLVMLLTDSASIRDVIAFPLLKSTSAVIKSFDYDVEKKILRVQFNNGSIYKYRDVPEEIYKGLKDNPSIGQYFNTHIREKYGFDREI
;
A
#
# COMPACT_ATOMS: atom_id res chain seq x y z
N LEU A 1 43.16 13.53 -21.33
CA LEU A 1 41.72 13.78 -21.51
C LEU A 1 40.96 12.69 -20.78
N ALA A 2 39.86 13.05 -20.11
CA ALA A 2 38.91 12.12 -19.51
C ALA A 2 37.48 12.66 -19.71
N PHE A 3 36.50 11.77 -19.68
CA PHE A 3 35.08 12.11 -19.84
C PHE A 3 34.29 11.38 -18.77
N PHE A 4 33.56 12.13 -17.95
CA PHE A 4 32.63 11.57 -16.97
C PHE A 4 31.21 12.00 -17.33
N ASN A 5 30.22 11.23 -16.91
CA ASN A 5 28.82 11.64 -16.94
C ASN A 5 28.36 11.81 -15.51
N ILE A 6 27.86 12.99 -15.16
CA ILE A 6 27.20 13.24 -13.89
C ILE A 6 25.70 13.32 -14.10
N GLN A 7 24.96 12.86 -13.12
CA GLN A 7 23.50 12.84 -13.14
C GLN A 7 22.99 13.56 -11.89
N ASP A 8 21.98 14.39 -12.08
CA ASP A 8 21.22 15.02 -11.01
C ASP A 8 19.73 14.68 -11.12
N GLU A 9 18.89 15.49 -10.49
CA GLU A 9 17.44 15.33 -10.56
C GLU A 9 16.88 15.51 -11.99
N THR A 10 17.47 16.43 -12.75
CA THR A 10 16.95 16.94 -14.03
C THR A 10 17.48 16.17 -15.23
N GLY A 11 18.65 15.54 -15.10
CA GLY A 11 19.19 14.73 -16.18
C GLY A 11 20.66 14.41 -16.01
N THR A 12 21.30 14.15 -17.15
CA THR A 12 22.72 13.77 -17.23
C THR A 12 23.45 14.79 -18.09
N ILE A 13 24.65 15.19 -17.66
CA ILE A 13 25.56 16.03 -18.45
C ILE A 13 26.97 15.46 -18.46
N GLN A 14 27.65 15.59 -19.60
CA GLN A 14 29.03 15.18 -19.74
C GLN A 14 29.98 16.22 -19.13
N LEU A 15 30.98 15.75 -18.40
CA LEU A 15 32.15 16.51 -17.98
C LEU A 15 33.31 16.25 -18.93
N TYR A 16 33.78 17.31 -19.59
CA TYR A 16 34.97 17.28 -20.44
C TYR A 16 36.19 17.71 -19.60
N LEU A 17 37.06 16.76 -19.28
CA LEU A 17 38.17 16.95 -18.34
C LEU A 17 39.51 16.94 -19.09
N ASP A 18 40.02 18.13 -19.43
CA ASP A 18 41.34 18.28 -20.04
C ASP A 18 42.44 18.40 -18.97
N LYS A 19 43.54 17.68 -19.19
CA LYS A 19 44.67 17.64 -18.25
C LYS A 19 45.33 19.02 -18.12
N LYS A 20 45.60 19.70 -19.25
CA LYS A 20 46.32 20.98 -19.21
C LYS A 20 45.47 22.04 -18.51
N ARG A 21 44.16 22.09 -18.82
CA ARG A 21 43.25 23.05 -18.19
C ARG A 21 43.11 22.82 -16.68
N ILE A 22 42.88 21.58 -16.24
CA ILE A 22 42.73 21.27 -14.81
C ILE A 22 44.03 21.57 -14.05
N THR A 23 45.18 21.13 -14.57
CA THR A 23 46.48 21.44 -13.95
C THR A 23 46.74 22.94 -13.86
N ALA A 24 46.35 23.72 -14.87
CA ALA A 24 46.55 25.17 -14.86
C ALA A 24 45.59 25.93 -13.93
N LYS A 25 44.39 25.38 -13.67
CA LYS A 25 43.34 26.07 -12.90
C LYS A 25 43.21 25.60 -11.45
N MET A 26 43.70 24.41 -11.12
CA MET A 26 43.78 23.88 -9.76
C MET A 26 45.25 23.80 -9.31
N ALA A 27 45.96 24.92 -9.36
CA ALA A 27 47.41 24.96 -9.07
C ALA A 27 47.74 24.54 -7.63
N ASP A 28 46.82 24.79 -6.68
CA ASP A 28 46.97 24.43 -5.27
C ASP A 28 46.86 22.92 -5.00
N LEU A 29 46.46 22.13 -6.01
CA LEU A 29 46.38 20.68 -5.94
C LEU A 29 47.36 20.05 -6.96
N PRO A 30 48.61 19.77 -6.57
CA PRO A 30 49.57 19.09 -7.43
C PRO A 30 49.02 17.77 -7.95
N ASN A 31 49.21 17.48 -9.24
CA ASN A 31 48.69 16.29 -9.90
C ASN A 31 47.15 16.12 -9.87
N ALA A 32 46.37 17.20 -9.72
CA ALA A 32 44.89 17.17 -9.70
C ALA A 32 44.25 16.25 -10.75
N PHE A 33 44.72 16.26 -12.00
CA PHE A 33 44.15 15.39 -13.05
C PHE A 33 44.38 13.89 -12.79
N ASN A 34 45.52 13.51 -12.24
CA ASN A 34 45.81 12.11 -11.93
C ASN A 34 45.08 11.64 -10.67
N ILE A 35 44.88 12.55 -9.69
CA ILE A 35 44.09 12.28 -8.49
C ILE A 35 42.65 11.97 -8.89
N LEU A 36 42.03 12.81 -9.72
CA LEU A 36 40.70 12.58 -10.28
C LEU A 36 40.60 11.17 -10.86
N LYS A 37 41.46 10.85 -11.83
CA LYS A 37 41.44 9.54 -12.51
C LYS A 37 41.63 8.33 -11.61
N LYS A 38 42.31 8.49 -10.47
CA LYS A 38 42.63 7.40 -9.55
C LYS A 38 41.62 7.23 -8.43
N LEU A 39 40.96 8.32 -8.00
CA LEU A 39 40.11 8.32 -6.82
C LEU A 39 38.62 8.38 -7.14
N THR A 40 38.23 8.68 -8.39
CA THR A 40 36.81 8.69 -8.77
C THR A 40 36.39 7.34 -9.35
N ASP A 41 35.28 6.82 -8.82
CA ASP A 41 34.58 5.63 -9.28
C ASP A 41 33.13 5.97 -9.65
N THR A 42 32.47 5.05 -10.37
CA THR A 42 31.03 5.14 -10.63
C THR A 42 30.25 5.14 -9.32
N GLY A 43 29.39 6.14 -9.14
CA GLY A 43 28.58 6.34 -7.93
C GLY A 43 29.10 7.44 -7.01
N ASP A 44 30.33 7.92 -7.21
CA ASP A 44 30.83 9.08 -6.48
C ASP A 44 30.02 10.34 -6.81
N ILE A 45 29.77 11.15 -5.79
CA ILE A 45 29.14 12.47 -5.95
C ILE A 45 30.25 13.48 -6.14
N ILE A 46 30.26 14.14 -7.29
CA ILE A 46 31.29 15.12 -7.66
C ILE A 46 30.67 16.48 -7.98
N GLY A 47 31.34 17.54 -7.54
CA GLY A 47 31.10 18.91 -7.96
C GLY A 47 32.05 19.28 -9.09
N ALA A 48 31.57 20.04 -10.08
CA ALA A 48 32.39 20.52 -11.18
C ALA A 48 32.05 21.96 -11.54
N LYS A 49 33.07 22.78 -11.78
CA LYS A 49 32.93 24.16 -12.29
C LYS A 49 33.65 24.26 -13.62
N GLY A 50 33.04 24.97 -14.57
CA GLY A 50 33.56 25.05 -15.93
C GLY A 50 32.78 26.01 -16.81
N THR A 51 33.06 25.93 -18.11
CA THR A 51 32.34 26.66 -19.16
C THR A 51 31.63 25.66 -20.05
N ILE A 52 30.47 26.02 -20.60
CA ILE A 52 29.74 25.16 -21.53
C ILE A 52 30.57 24.96 -22.83
N LYS A 53 30.54 23.75 -23.39
CA LYS A 53 31.15 23.40 -24.66
C LYS A 53 30.31 22.32 -25.37
N ARG A 54 30.39 22.26 -26.70
CA ARG A 54 30.03 21.06 -27.46
C ARG A 54 31.29 20.32 -27.90
N THR A 55 31.30 19.00 -27.78
CA THR A 55 32.40 18.17 -28.31
C THR A 55 32.37 18.17 -29.84
N GLU A 56 33.40 17.62 -30.48
CA GLU A 56 33.44 17.46 -31.94
C GLU A 56 32.28 16.59 -32.46
N LYS A 57 31.76 15.68 -31.62
CA LYS A 57 30.57 14.87 -31.90
C LYS A 57 29.25 15.59 -31.57
N GLY A 58 29.30 16.86 -31.16
CA GLY A 58 28.12 17.68 -30.85
C GLY A 58 27.54 17.53 -29.44
N GLU A 59 28.07 16.62 -28.63
CA GLU A 59 27.59 16.36 -27.27
C GLU A 59 27.79 17.58 -26.36
N LEU A 60 26.75 17.99 -25.63
CA LEU A 60 26.81 19.12 -24.69
C LEU A 60 27.59 18.71 -23.44
N SER A 61 28.58 19.52 -23.05
CA SER A 61 29.46 19.21 -21.93
C SER A 61 29.84 20.44 -21.13
N ILE A 62 30.23 20.21 -19.88
CA ILE A 62 30.96 21.19 -19.08
C ILE A 62 32.45 21.01 -19.34
N TYR A 63 33.10 22.01 -19.93
CA TYR A 63 34.56 22.06 -20.03
C TYR A 63 35.14 22.49 -18.69
N VAL A 64 35.51 21.49 -17.90
CA VAL A 64 35.83 21.62 -16.47
C VAL A 64 37.13 22.39 -16.27
N LYS A 65 37.13 23.32 -15.31
CA LYS A 65 38.32 24.00 -14.79
C LYS A 65 38.67 23.56 -13.36
N GLU A 66 37.66 23.27 -12.55
CA GLU A 66 37.79 22.89 -11.13
C GLU A 66 36.80 21.76 -10.85
N TYR A 67 37.17 20.81 -9.99
CA TYR A 67 36.29 19.74 -9.54
C TYR A 67 36.54 19.48 -8.05
N ASP A 68 35.54 18.90 -7.39
CA ASP A 68 35.62 18.42 -6.01
C ASP A 68 34.93 17.06 -5.90
N ILE A 69 35.54 16.11 -5.17
CA ILE A 69 34.84 14.90 -4.73
C ILE A 69 34.05 15.29 -3.50
N LEU A 70 32.72 15.32 -3.61
CA LEU A 70 31.83 15.74 -2.53
C LEU A 70 31.55 14.56 -1.58
N THR A 71 31.31 13.38 -2.15
CA THR A 71 31.07 12.14 -1.41
C THR A 71 31.62 10.95 -2.18
N LYS A 72 32.41 10.11 -1.52
CA LYS A 72 32.89 8.84 -2.07
C LYS A 72 31.83 7.75 -1.88
N SER A 73 31.42 7.09 -2.96
CA SER A 73 30.71 5.82 -2.89
C SER A 73 31.72 4.71 -2.58
N LEU A 74 31.54 4.05 -1.45
CA LEU A 74 32.37 2.91 -1.02
C LEU A 74 31.87 1.58 -1.59
N LEU A 75 30.62 1.54 -2.06
CA LEU A 75 30.01 0.38 -2.71
C LEU A 75 29.86 0.66 -4.21
N PRO A 76 30.13 -0.34 -5.07
CA PRO A 76 29.92 -0.17 -6.50
C PRO A 76 28.42 -0.12 -6.82
N LEU A 77 28.03 0.74 -7.76
CA LEU A 77 26.69 0.68 -8.35
C LEU A 77 26.56 -0.55 -9.27
N PRO A 78 25.35 -1.12 -9.43
CA PRO A 78 25.09 -2.17 -10.40
C PRO A 78 25.48 -1.75 -11.81
N ASP A 79 25.92 -2.71 -12.63
CA ASP A 79 26.33 -2.44 -14.02
C ASP A 79 25.15 -1.90 -14.84
N LYS A 80 25.39 -0.85 -15.64
CA LYS A 80 24.38 -0.20 -16.49
C LYS A 80 23.79 -1.14 -17.53
N TRP A 81 24.54 -2.15 -17.99
CA TRP A 81 24.07 -3.08 -19.03
C TRP A 81 23.06 -4.10 -18.53
N HIS A 82 23.16 -4.49 -17.26
CA HIS A 82 22.26 -5.46 -16.65
C HIS A 82 21.21 -4.81 -15.74
N GLY A 83 21.45 -3.57 -15.30
CA GLY A 83 20.60 -2.85 -14.36
C GLY A 83 20.46 -3.58 -13.02
N LEU A 84 19.73 -2.97 -12.08
CA LEU A 84 19.19 -3.73 -10.96
C LEU A 84 17.85 -4.31 -11.39
N THR A 85 17.86 -5.50 -12.01
CA THR A 85 16.64 -6.15 -12.54
C THR A 85 15.94 -7.05 -11.52
N ASP A 86 16.69 -7.56 -10.54
CA ASP A 86 16.17 -8.32 -9.41
C ASP A 86 15.17 -7.47 -8.60
N THR A 87 13.89 -7.80 -8.72
CA THR A 87 12.78 -7.05 -8.14
C THR A 87 12.87 -6.96 -6.61
N GLU A 88 13.34 -8.02 -5.95
CA GLU A 88 13.51 -8.02 -4.50
C GLU A 88 14.63 -7.06 -4.08
N LYS A 89 15.77 -7.07 -4.77
CA LYS A 89 16.86 -6.12 -4.50
C LYS A 89 16.44 -4.68 -4.76
N ARG A 90 15.65 -4.42 -5.80
CA ARG A 90 15.11 -3.09 -6.09
C ARG A 90 14.29 -2.55 -4.91
N TYR A 91 13.41 -3.39 -4.34
CA TYR A 91 12.60 -2.99 -3.20
C TYR A 91 13.42 -2.84 -1.91
N ARG A 92 14.42 -3.71 -1.67
CA ARG A 92 15.27 -3.63 -0.47
C ARG A 92 16.25 -2.46 -0.50
N GLN A 93 16.82 -2.20 -1.67
CA GLN A 93 17.81 -1.15 -1.90
C GLN A 93 17.21 -0.07 -2.79
N ARG A 94 16.05 0.47 -2.36
CA ARG A 94 15.33 1.49 -3.15
C ARG A 94 16.21 2.67 -3.54
N TYR A 95 17.13 3.07 -2.68
CA TYR A 95 18.09 4.14 -2.97
C TYR A 95 19.00 3.81 -4.18
N VAL A 96 19.38 2.55 -4.39
CA VAL A 96 20.11 2.12 -5.59
C VAL A 96 19.19 2.08 -6.81
N ASP A 97 17.98 1.54 -6.65
CA ASP A 97 16.97 1.48 -7.71
C ASP A 97 16.65 2.87 -8.29
N LEU A 98 16.48 3.88 -7.43
CA LEU A 98 16.24 5.27 -7.82
C LEU A 98 17.42 5.91 -8.58
N ILE A 99 18.66 5.46 -8.33
CA ILE A 99 19.85 5.94 -9.04
C ILE A 99 19.89 5.36 -10.46
N VAL A 100 19.67 4.05 -10.59
CA VAL A 100 19.89 3.33 -11.85
C VAL A 100 18.66 3.25 -12.76
N ASN A 101 17.45 3.43 -12.21
CA ASN A 101 16.18 3.36 -12.94
C ASN A 101 15.41 4.70 -12.83
N PRO A 102 15.60 5.64 -13.79
CA PRO A 102 14.94 6.94 -13.77
C PRO A 102 13.41 6.89 -13.74
N ASP A 103 12.80 5.88 -14.38
CA ASP A 103 11.34 5.73 -14.45
C ASP A 103 10.72 5.50 -13.06
N VAL A 104 11.45 4.85 -12.15
CA VAL A 104 11.01 4.67 -10.75
C VAL A 104 10.90 6.03 -10.04
N ARG A 105 11.82 6.97 -10.32
CA ARG A 105 11.71 8.34 -9.80
C ARG A 105 10.45 9.02 -10.34
N GLU A 106 10.13 8.79 -11.62
CA GLU A 106 8.94 9.36 -12.23
C GLU A 106 7.64 8.81 -11.63
N THR A 107 7.57 7.51 -11.31
CA THR A 107 6.44 6.93 -10.57
C THR A 107 6.19 7.66 -9.24
N PHE A 108 7.24 7.93 -8.45
CA PHE A 108 7.07 8.66 -7.18
C PHE A 108 6.75 10.14 -7.37
N ARG A 109 7.25 10.79 -8.42
CA ARG A 109 6.82 12.15 -8.77
C ARG A 109 5.34 12.19 -9.15
N ARG A 110 4.88 11.23 -9.96
CA ARG A 110 3.46 11.10 -10.31
C ARG A 110 2.61 10.83 -9.08
N ARG A 111 3.03 9.94 -8.19
CA ARG A 111 2.35 9.72 -6.90
C ARG A 111 2.15 11.04 -6.14
N ALA A 112 3.19 11.85 -6.01
CA ALA A 112 3.10 13.15 -5.32
C ALA A 112 2.15 14.12 -6.03
N LYS A 113 2.16 14.15 -7.37
CA LYS A 113 1.22 14.98 -8.15
C LYS A 113 -0.22 14.50 -8.05
N ILE A 114 -0.46 13.18 -8.06
CA ILE A 114 -1.80 12.58 -7.92
C ILE A 114 -2.40 12.98 -6.57
N THR A 115 -1.65 12.81 -5.48
CA THR A 115 -2.16 13.18 -4.14
C THR A 115 -2.33 14.68 -3.98
N ALA A 116 -1.46 15.51 -4.58
CA ALA A 116 -1.63 16.96 -4.61
C ALA A 116 -2.88 17.38 -5.39
N SER A 117 -3.14 16.75 -6.54
CA SER A 117 -4.33 17.00 -7.37
C SER A 117 -5.62 16.66 -6.62
N ILE A 118 -5.66 15.51 -5.93
CA ILE A 118 -6.80 15.11 -5.07
C ILE A 118 -7.07 16.15 -3.99
N ARG A 119 -6.04 16.56 -3.23
CA ARG A 119 -6.18 17.62 -2.21
C ARG A 119 -6.67 18.93 -2.82
N HIS A 120 -6.08 19.33 -3.95
CA HIS A 120 -6.44 20.58 -4.61
C HIS A 120 -7.92 20.58 -5.03
N TYR A 121 -8.39 19.49 -5.64
CA TYR A 121 -9.78 19.34 -6.02
C TYR A 121 -10.72 19.39 -4.81
N LEU A 122 -10.41 18.67 -3.73
CA LEU A 122 -11.22 18.69 -2.51
C LEU A 122 -11.26 20.06 -1.84
N ASN A 123 -10.13 20.76 -1.79
CA ASN A 123 -10.07 22.13 -1.27
C ASN A 123 -10.92 23.11 -2.10
N GLN A 124 -10.98 22.93 -3.43
CA GLN A 124 -11.89 23.71 -4.29
C GLN A 124 -13.37 23.38 -4.07
N GLN A 125 -13.68 22.22 -3.48
CA GLN A 125 -15.03 21.80 -3.12
C GLN A 125 -15.37 22.06 -1.64
N ASP A 126 -14.58 22.89 -0.96
CA ASP A 126 -14.72 23.30 0.45
C ASP A 126 -14.60 22.15 1.46
N PHE A 127 -13.92 21.06 1.11
CA PHE A 127 -13.57 20.02 2.07
C PHE A 127 -12.39 20.44 2.94
N ILE A 128 -12.43 20.05 4.21
CA ILE A 128 -11.37 20.33 5.18
C ILE A 128 -10.56 19.05 5.41
N GLU A 129 -9.24 19.12 5.22
CA GLU A 129 -8.32 18.04 5.58
C GLU A 129 -8.19 17.99 7.11
N ILE A 130 -8.47 16.85 7.72
CA ILE A 130 -8.36 16.61 9.17
C ILE A 130 -7.48 15.39 9.42
N GLU A 131 -6.76 15.39 10.52
CA GLU A 131 -6.00 14.23 11.02
C GLU A 131 -6.71 13.64 12.23
N THR A 132 -7.06 12.35 12.17
CA THR A 132 -7.68 11.60 13.27
C THR A 132 -6.68 10.67 13.96
N PRO A 133 -6.98 10.12 15.16
CA PRO A 133 -6.04 9.26 15.88
C PRO A 133 -5.60 8.02 15.09
N VAL A 134 -4.28 7.83 15.00
CA VAL A 134 -3.66 6.59 14.48
C VAL A 134 -3.71 5.46 15.51
N LEU A 135 -3.53 5.81 16.79
CA LEU A 135 -3.63 4.91 17.93
C LEU A 135 -5.04 5.03 18.51
N GLN A 136 -5.78 3.94 18.51
CA GLN A 136 -7.18 3.88 18.95
C GLN A 136 -7.32 2.91 20.13
N SER A 137 -8.25 3.18 21.05
CA SER A 137 -8.62 2.24 22.11
C SER A 137 -9.33 1.01 21.55
N GLU A 138 -10.03 1.17 20.43
CA GLU A 138 -10.74 0.12 19.71
C GLU A 138 -10.56 0.36 18.20
N ALA A 139 -10.28 -0.70 17.44
CA ALA A 139 -10.19 -0.61 15.99
C ALA A 139 -11.57 -0.87 15.37
N GLY A 140 -12.03 0.03 14.50
CA GLY A 140 -13.29 -0.10 13.78
C GLY A 140 -13.32 0.69 12.47
N GLY A 141 -14.46 0.64 11.79
CA GLY A 141 -14.67 1.29 10.49
C GLY A 141 -14.29 0.45 9.26
N ALA A 142 -13.80 -0.78 9.45
CA ALA A 142 -13.57 -1.77 8.41
C ALA A 142 -13.54 -3.18 8.99
N ASP A 143 -13.80 -4.19 8.17
CA ASP A 143 -13.62 -5.60 8.53
C ASP A 143 -12.17 -5.98 8.22
N ALA A 144 -11.29 -5.84 9.21
CA ALA A 144 -9.85 -6.08 9.07
C ALA A 144 -9.19 -6.34 10.41
N ARG A 145 -8.21 -7.25 10.44
CA ARG A 145 -7.47 -7.55 11.66
C ARG A 145 -6.51 -6.39 12.02
N PRO A 146 -6.56 -5.80 13.23
CA PRO A 146 -5.67 -4.70 13.60
C PRO A 146 -4.27 -5.17 14.03
N PHE A 147 -3.31 -4.24 14.01
CA PHE A 147 -2.09 -4.36 14.79
C PHE A 147 -2.32 -3.87 16.22
N ILE A 148 -1.77 -4.58 17.20
CA ILE A 148 -1.90 -4.27 18.62
C ILE A 148 -0.55 -3.77 19.14
N THR A 149 -0.57 -2.72 19.94
CA THR A 149 0.58 -2.15 20.65
C THR A 149 0.20 -1.79 22.08
N TYR A 150 1.16 -1.30 22.87
CA TYR A 150 0.96 -1.02 24.28
C TYR A 150 1.53 0.35 24.66
N HIS A 151 0.75 1.13 25.41
CA HIS A 151 1.19 2.41 25.94
C HIS A 151 1.72 2.25 27.37
N ASN A 152 3.05 2.32 27.56
CA ASN A 152 3.69 2.07 28.86
C ASN A 152 3.20 2.96 30.02
N THR A 153 3.03 4.27 29.81
CA THR A 153 2.60 5.18 30.89
C THR A 153 1.13 5.02 31.28
N LEU A 154 0.24 4.89 30.29
CA LEU A 154 -1.20 4.68 30.50
C LEU A 154 -1.56 3.23 30.84
N GLN A 155 -0.59 2.32 30.67
CA GLN A 155 -0.71 0.89 30.94
C GLN A 155 -1.89 0.21 30.22
N MET A 156 -2.14 0.60 28.97
CA MET A 156 -3.25 0.11 28.17
C MET A 156 -2.81 -0.37 26.80
N ASP A 157 -3.54 -1.36 26.28
CA ASP A 157 -3.44 -1.76 24.88
C ASP A 157 -4.01 -0.66 23.97
N LEU A 158 -3.39 -0.52 22.80
CA LEU A 158 -3.84 0.36 21.73
C LEU A 158 -3.78 -0.38 20.40
N TYR A 159 -4.63 0.01 19.48
CA TYR A 159 -4.73 -0.57 18.16
C TYR A 159 -4.32 0.47 17.12
N LEU A 160 -3.56 0.04 16.10
CA LEU A 160 -3.39 0.88 14.92
C LEU A 160 -4.69 0.87 14.12
N ARG A 161 -5.13 2.06 13.71
CA ARG A 161 -6.36 2.24 12.94
C ARG A 161 -6.38 1.41 11.64
N ILE A 162 -7.51 0.75 11.40
CA ILE A 162 -7.78 -0.03 10.17
C ILE A 162 -8.55 0.79 9.11
N ALA A 163 -9.17 1.89 9.54
CA ALA A 163 -9.92 2.89 8.79
C ALA A 163 -9.91 4.23 9.56
N THR A 164 -10.36 5.32 8.95
CA THR A 164 -10.55 6.64 9.62
C THR A 164 -12.02 6.97 9.90
N GLU A 165 -12.93 6.08 9.47
CA GLU A 165 -14.35 6.32 9.32
C GLU A 165 -15.04 6.81 10.58
N LEU A 166 -14.90 6.07 11.68
CA LEU A 166 -15.67 6.34 12.90
C LEU A 166 -15.30 7.71 13.50
N HIS A 167 -14.07 8.18 13.32
CA HIS A 167 -13.65 9.49 13.82
C HIS A 167 -14.09 10.62 12.88
N LEU A 168 -14.02 10.42 11.56
CA LEU A 168 -14.52 11.40 10.60
C LEU A 168 -16.04 11.60 10.74
N LYS A 169 -16.81 10.54 11.00
CA LYS A 169 -18.24 10.63 11.33
C LYS A 169 -18.52 11.45 12.60
N ARG A 170 -17.68 11.30 13.64
CA ARG A 170 -17.79 12.14 14.86
C ARG A 170 -17.59 13.63 14.55
N LEU A 171 -16.74 13.98 13.58
CA LEU A 171 -16.60 15.36 13.12
C LEU A 171 -17.84 15.87 12.39
N ILE A 172 -18.50 15.00 11.62
CA ILE A 172 -19.80 15.32 11.00
C ILE A 172 -20.86 15.59 12.06
N VAL A 173 -20.95 14.75 13.10
CA VAL A 173 -21.80 15.02 14.29
C VAL A 173 -21.43 16.35 14.95
N GLY A 174 -20.13 16.65 15.03
CA GLY A 174 -19.59 17.91 15.57
C GLY A 174 -19.91 19.16 14.74
N GLY A 175 -20.55 19.02 13.57
CA GLY A 175 -21.00 20.13 12.74
C GLY A 175 -20.08 20.49 11.58
N PHE A 176 -19.02 19.70 11.31
CA PHE A 176 -18.29 19.84 10.06
C PHE A 176 -19.08 19.19 8.92
N GLU A 177 -19.41 19.92 7.86
CA GLU A 177 -20.22 19.37 6.77
C GLU A 177 -19.39 18.62 5.71
N LYS A 178 -18.10 18.94 5.56
CA LYS A 178 -17.22 18.37 4.54
C LYS A 178 -15.81 18.16 5.10
N VAL A 179 -15.47 16.91 5.38
CA VAL A 179 -14.14 16.55 5.92
C VAL A 179 -13.54 15.41 5.11
N TYR A 180 -12.20 15.37 5.09
CA TYR A 180 -11.48 14.20 4.60
C TYR A 180 -10.18 14.01 5.38
N GLU A 181 -9.66 12.79 5.33
CA GLU A 181 -8.31 12.49 5.78
C GLU A 181 -7.57 11.69 4.70
N LEU A 182 -6.40 12.17 4.27
CA LEU A 182 -5.46 11.43 3.44
C LEU A 182 -4.34 10.87 4.33
N GLY A 183 -4.48 9.64 4.78
CA GLY A 183 -3.66 9.09 5.86
C GLY A 183 -3.21 7.65 5.67
N ARG A 184 -2.34 7.19 6.57
CA ARG A 184 -1.97 5.78 6.64
C ARG A 184 -3.02 4.99 7.43
N VAL A 185 -3.40 3.82 6.94
CA VAL A 185 -4.12 2.79 7.69
C VAL A 185 -3.28 1.52 7.76
N PHE A 186 -3.57 0.67 8.74
CA PHE A 186 -2.75 -0.49 9.08
C PHE A 186 -3.63 -1.72 9.22
N ARG A 187 -3.40 -2.74 8.38
CA ARG A 187 -4.15 -4.01 8.42
C ARG A 187 -3.18 -5.18 8.54
N ASN A 188 -3.38 -6.00 9.56
CA ASN A 188 -2.52 -7.13 9.90
C ASN A 188 -2.94 -8.38 9.11
N GLU A 189 -2.76 -8.27 7.79
CA GLU A 189 -3.21 -9.23 6.78
C GLU A 189 -2.04 -9.71 5.91
N GLY A 190 -2.34 -10.61 4.96
CA GLY A 190 -1.37 -11.14 4.01
C GLY A 190 -0.81 -10.07 3.06
N ILE A 191 0.49 -10.17 2.76
CA ILE A 191 1.15 -9.31 1.76
C ILE A 191 0.98 -9.93 0.37
N SER A 192 0.55 -9.14 -0.60
CA SER A 192 0.39 -9.58 -1.99
C SER A 192 0.97 -8.54 -2.97
N THR A 193 0.71 -8.71 -4.28
CA THR A 193 0.98 -7.66 -5.28
C THR A 193 0.02 -6.46 -5.15
N ARG A 194 -1.04 -6.60 -4.34
CA ARG A 194 -2.12 -5.61 -4.15
C ARG A 194 -2.24 -5.14 -2.70
N HIS A 195 -1.66 -5.86 -1.74
CA HIS A 195 -1.78 -5.61 -0.30
C HIS A 195 -0.42 -5.37 0.34
N ASN A 196 -0.30 -4.26 1.06
CA ASN A 196 0.82 -3.92 1.92
C ASN A 196 0.26 -3.59 3.32
N PRO A 197 0.84 -4.10 4.44
CA PRO A 197 0.20 -3.97 5.76
C PRO A 197 0.01 -2.54 6.27
N GLU A 198 0.78 -1.60 5.74
CA GLU A 198 0.54 -0.16 5.89
C GLU A 198 0.29 0.43 4.50
N PHE A 199 -0.85 1.11 4.29
CA PHE A 199 -1.18 1.68 2.99
C PHE A 199 -1.96 2.98 3.11
N THR A 200 -1.81 3.85 2.12
CA THR A 200 -2.42 5.18 2.09
C THR A 200 -3.85 5.05 1.59
N MET A 201 -4.79 5.56 2.38
CA MET A 201 -6.18 5.70 2.01
C MET A 201 -6.55 7.18 2.09
N ILE A 202 -7.51 7.60 1.27
CA ILE A 202 -8.30 8.79 1.55
C ILE A 202 -9.70 8.36 1.95
N GLU A 203 -10.21 8.91 3.04
CA GLU A 203 -11.62 8.83 3.37
C GLU A 203 -12.23 10.22 3.44
N ILE A 204 -13.45 10.36 2.93
CA ILE A 204 -14.13 11.62 2.67
C ILE A 204 -15.56 11.48 3.19
N TYR A 205 -16.05 12.47 3.94
CA TYR A 205 -17.42 12.51 4.43
C TYR A 205 -18.05 13.86 4.10
N GLN A 206 -19.25 13.82 3.54
CA GLN A 206 -20.04 15.00 3.19
C GLN A 206 -21.46 14.88 3.73
N ALA A 207 -21.81 15.79 4.64
CA ALA A 207 -23.17 15.98 5.11
C ALA A 207 -24.11 16.38 3.96
N TYR A 208 -25.35 15.94 4.05
CA TYR A 208 -26.44 16.10 3.10
C TYR A 208 -26.18 15.50 1.71
N ALA A 209 -25.18 14.62 1.59
CA ALA A 209 -24.94 13.79 0.42
C ALA A 209 -25.45 12.35 0.63
N ASP A 210 -25.69 11.67 -0.48
CA ASP A 210 -25.94 10.24 -0.58
C ASP A 210 -24.91 9.60 -1.53
N TYR A 211 -24.93 8.27 -1.63
CA TYR A 211 -24.03 7.51 -2.49
C TYR A 211 -24.04 7.93 -3.97
N ASN A 212 -25.10 8.56 -4.49
CA ASN A 212 -25.11 9.08 -5.86
C ASN A 212 -24.23 10.31 -6.02
N GLN A 213 -24.22 11.21 -5.03
CA GLN A 213 -23.29 12.33 -5.02
C GLN A 213 -21.85 11.84 -4.83
N MET A 214 -21.64 10.78 -4.04
CA MET A 214 -20.32 10.17 -3.90
C MET A 214 -19.81 9.51 -5.19
N MET A 215 -20.68 8.92 -6.02
CA MET A 215 -20.29 8.45 -7.36
C MET A 215 -19.76 9.60 -8.23
N VAL A 216 -20.47 10.74 -8.27
CA VAL A 216 -20.04 11.93 -9.03
C VAL A 216 -18.72 12.49 -8.49
N LEU A 217 -18.58 12.54 -7.16
CA LEU A 217 -17.33 12.95 -6.52
C LEU A 217 -16.17 12.04 -6.92
N THR A 218 -16.41 10.73 -6.96
CA THR A 218 -15.39 9.71 -7.31
C THR A 218 -14.96 9.82 -8.77
N GLU A 219 -15.91 9.97 -9.70
CA GLU A 219 -15.65 10.23 -11.12
C GLU A 219 -14.76 11.48 -11.30
N ASN A 220 -15.13 12.58 -10.66
CA ASN A 220 -14.41 13.84 -10.77
C ASN A 220 -13.01 13.78 -10.14
N LEU A 221 -12.86 13.16 -8.96
CA LEU A 221 -11.56 13.02 -8.29
C LEU A 221 -10.54 12.29 -9.17
N ILE A 222 -10.93 11.12 -9.67
CA ILE A 222 -10.03 10.26 -10.44
C ILE A 222 -9.77 10.84 -11.84
N SER A 223 -10.80 11.32 -12.53
CA SER A 223 -10.64 11.90 -13.87
C SER A 223 -9.82 13.19 -13.84
N ASN A 224 -9.99 14.06 -12.84
CA ASN A 224 -9.15 15.25 -12.69
C ASN A 224 -7.69 14.89 -12.41
N ALA A 225 -7.43 13.96 -11.49
CA ALA A 225 -6.06 13.50 -11.22
C ALA A 225 -5.40 12.89 -12.46
N ALA A 226 -6.12 12.06 -13.21
CA ALA A 226 -5.62 11.49 -14.46
C ALA A 226 -5.34 12.58 -15.51
N LYS A 227 -6.26 13.53 -15.69
CA LYS A 227 -6.11 14.62 -16.68
C LYS A 227 -4.96 15.56 -16.33
N GLU A 228 -4.81 15.92 -15.06
CA GLU A 228 -3.75 16.82 -14.59
C GLU A 228 -2.37 16.17 -14.67
N VAL A 229 -2.25 14.91 -14.26
CA VAL A 229 -0.95 14.23 -14.14
C VAL A 229 -0.50 13.57 -15.45
N LEU A 230 -1.43 13.02 -16.23
CA LEU A 230 -1.15 12.27 -17.46
C LEU A 230 -1.55 13.01 -18.74
N GLY A 231 -2.36 14.07 -18.65
CA GLY A 231 -2.84 14.83 -19.81
C GLY A 231 -3.97 14.15 -20.60
N THR A 232 -4.37 12.93 -20.22
CA THR A 232 -5.33 12.07 -20.92
C THR A 232 -6.23 11.33 -19.93
N LEU A 233 -7.42 10.93 -20.39
CA LEU A 233 -8.33 10.01 -19.68
C LEU A 233 -8.27 8.59 -20.24
N THR A 234 -7.68 8.40 -21.41
CA THR A 234 -7.39 7.07 -21.96
C THR A 234 -5.98 6.68 -21.54
N ILE A 235 -5.88 5.64 -20.73
CA ILE A 235 -4.60 5.11 -20.19
C ILE A 235 -4.37 3.68 -20.65
N ASN A 236 -3.12 3.23 -20.56
CA ASN A 236 -2.77 1.82 -20.71
C ASN A 236 -2.39 1.27 -19.34
N TYR A 237 -2.94 0.12 -18.98
CA TYR A 237 -2.57 -0.62 -17.78
C TYR A 237 -2.33 -2.08 -18.13
N GLN A 238 -1.07 -2.51 -18.08
CA GLN A 238 -0.64 -3.89 -18.32
C GLN A 238 -1.10 -4.46 -19.67
N GLY A 239 -1.19 -3.60 -20.70
CA GLY A 239 -1.64 -3.96 -22.04
C GLY A 239 -3.12 -3.66 -22.32
N GLU A 240 -3.92 -3.41 -21.29
CA GLU A 240 -5.33 -3.05 -21.43
C GLU A 240 -5.52 -1.55 -21.60
N VAL A 241 -6.40 -1.14 -22.50
CA VAL A 241 -6.77 0.27 -22.69
C VAL A 241 -7.97 0.60 -21.81
N ILE A 242 -7.79 1.52 -20.87
CA ILE A 242 -8.81 1.95 -19.91
C ILE A 242 -9.26 3.37 -20.24
N ASP A 243 -10.56 3.58 -20.38
CA ASP A 243 -11.15 4.91 -20.56
C ASP A 243 -11.73 5.41 -19.24
N LEU A 244 -11.09 6.43 -18.68
CA LEU A 244 -11.51 7.08 -17.43
C LEU A 244 -12.52 8.22 -17.68
N THR A 245 -13.03 8.39 -18.89
CA THR A 245 -14.02 9.42 -19.23
C THR A 245 -15.36 9.13 -18.54
N PRO A 246 -15.87 10.02 -17.66
CA PRO A 246 -17.19 9.87 -17.06
C PRO A 246 -18.32 10.10 -18.09
N PRO A 247 -19.55 9.59 -17.84
CA PRO A 247 -19.95 8.80 -16.69
C PRO A 247 -19.55 7.33 -16.82
N TRP A 248 -19.26 6.68 -15.69
CA TRP A 248 -18.91 5.27 -15.64
C TRP A 248 -20.14 4.36 -15.54
N ARG A 249 -19.97 3.09 -15.91
CA ARG A 249 -21.04 2.09 -15.87
C ARG A 249 -21.54 1.93 -14.44
N LYS A 250 -22.86 1.92 -14.26
CA LYS A 250 -23.54 1.63 -12.99
C LYS A 250 -24.36 0.36 -13.16
N VAL A 251 -24.15 -0.62 -12.29
CA VAL A 251 -24.81 -1.93 -12.38
C VAL A 251 -24.87 -2.57 -11.00
N THR A 252 -25.93 -3.31 -10.70
CA THR A 252 -26.04 -4.00 -9.40
C THR A 252 -25.21 -5.27 -9.37
N MET A 253 -24.78 -5.69 -8.18
CA MET A 253 -24.10 -6.98 -7.97
C MET A 253 -24.94 -8.15 -8.49
N GLN A 254 -26.25 -8.11 -8.25
CA GLN A 254 -27.22 -9.11 -8.69
C GLN A 254 -27.26 -9.26 -10.22
N GLU A 255 -27.31 -8.15 -10.95
CA GLU A 255 -27.31 -8.16 -12.42
C GLU A 255 -26.02 -8.78 -12.96
N LEU A 256 -24.87 -8.40 -12.41
CA LEU A 256 -23.59 -8.93 -12.88
C LEU A 256 -23.45 -10.43 -12.64
N VAL A 257 -23.83 -10.92 -11.45
CA VAL A 257 -23.77 -12.35 -11.14
C VAL A 257 -24.74 -13.14 -12.02
N LYS A 258 -25.93 -12.61 -12.24
CA LYS A 258 -26.92 -13.23 -13.13
C LYS A 258 -26.44 -13.29 -14.58
N ASP A 259 -25.82 -12.23 -15.09
CA ASP A 259 -25.28 -12.20 -16.45
C ASP A 259 -24.12 -13.19 -16.62
N GLN A 260 -23.28 -13.35 -15.59
CA GLN A 260 -22.06 -14.16 -15.65
C GLN A 260 -22.30 -15.66 -15.44
N ILE A 261 -23.15 -16.03 -14.47
CA ILE A 261 -23.36 -17.45 -14.10
C ILE A 261 -24.83 -17.90 -14.17
N GLY A 262 -25.75 -17.03 -14.62
CA GLY A 262 -27.15 -17.36 -14.84
C GLY A 262 -27.99 -17.50 -13.56
N LEU A 263 -27.42 -17.23 -12.39
CA LEU A 263 -28.12 -17.35 -11.10
C LEU A 263 -28.76 -16.02 -10.70
N ASP A 264 -30.04 -16.10 -10.35
CA ASP A 264 -30.84 -14.98 -9.88
C ASP A 264 -31.12 -15.17 -8.39
N PHE A 265 -30.18 -14.70 -7.54
CA PHE A 265 -30.26 -14.86 -6.09
C PHE A 265 -31.54 -14.30 -5.43
N ASP A 266 -32.16 -13.26 -5.98
CA ASP A 266 -33.45 -12.71 -5.53
C ASP A 266 -34.61 -13.71 -5.58
N LYS A 267 -34.47 -14.81 -6.35
CA LYS A 267 -35.51 -15.85 -6.45
C LYS A 267 -35.40 -16.91 -5.37
N PHE A 268 -34.30 -16.98 -4.63
CA PHE A 268 -34.16 -17.96 -3.56
C PHE A 268 -34.81 -17.44 -2.27
N THR A 269 -35.61 -18.29 -1.63
CA THR A 269 -36.16 -18.06 -0.29
C THR A 269 -35.55 -19.00 0.75
N ASN A 270 -34.71 -19.94 0.30
CA ASN A 270 -34.04 -20.93 1.13
C ASN A 270 -32.55 -20.95 0.80
N ILE A 271 -31.72 -20.71 1.82
CA ILE A 271 -30.27 -20.66 1.69
C ILE A 271 -29.67 -21.97 1.20
N GLU A 272 -30.19 -23.13 1.62
CA GLU A 272 -29.63 -24.43 1.21
C GLU A 272 -29.89 -24.71 -0.28
N GLN A 273 -31.02 -24.24 -0.81
CA GLN A 273 -31.28 -24.28 -2.26
C GLN A 273 -30.34 -23.34 -3.01
N ALA A 274 -30.12 -22.13 -2.50
CA ALA A 274 -29.18 -21.18 -3.09
C ALA A 274 -27.75 -21.73 -3.09
N LYS A 275 -27.29 -22.35 -1.99
CA LYS A 275 -25.98 -22.98 -1.87
C LYS A 275 -25.80 -24.13 -2.86
N ALA A 276 -26.82 -24.97 -3.04
CA ALA A 276 -26.77 -26.04 -4.04
C ALA A 276 -26.63 -25.48 -5.46
N ALA A 277 -27.46 -24.51 -5.83
CA ALA A 277 -27.39 -23.87 -7.13
C ALA A 277 -26.05 -23.15 -7.38
N ALA A 278 -25.51 -22.47 -6.36
CA ALA A 278 -24.20 -21.83 -6.43
C ALA A 278 -23.07 -22.84 -6.64
N LYS A 279 -23.08 -23.96 -5.92
CA LYS A 279 -22.12 -25.06 -6.12
C LYS A 279 -22.20 -25.64 -7.53
N ASP A 280 -23.42 -25.86 -8.05
CA ASP A 280 -23.62 -26.36 -9.41
C ASP A 280 -23.13 -25.36 -10.48
N ALA A 281 -23.18 -24.05 -10.19
CA ALA A 281 -22.60 -22.98 -10.99
C ALA A 281 -21.08 -22.78 -10.75
N GLY A 282 -20.45 -23.66 -9.95
CA GLY A 282 -19.02 -23.65 -9.69
C GLY A 282 -18.54 -22.58 -8.71
N VAL A 283 -19.43 -22.02 -7.90
CA VAL A 283 -19.07 -21.11 -6.79
C VAL A 283 -18.71 -21.96 -5.56
N GLU A 284 -17.54 -21.70 -4.99
CA GLU A 284 -17.14 -22.28 -3.71
C GLU A 284 -17.95 -21.60 -2.59
N VAL A 285 -18.58 -22.40 -1.74
CA VAL A 285 -19.44 -21.89 -0.66
C VAL A 285 -18.68 -22.01 0.67
N PRO A 286 -18.32 -20.89 1.33
CA PRO A 286 -17.68 -20.92 2.64
C PRO A 286 -18.54 -21.61 3.69
N ASN A 287 -17.89 -22.25 4.67
CA ASN A 287 -18.58 -22.97 5.75
C ASN A 287 -19.42 -22.04 6.63
N ASP A 288 -18.99 -20.79 6.76
CA ASP A 288 -19.62 -19.71 7.51
C ASP A 288 -20.65 -18.92 6.67
N CYS A 289 -20.98 -19.36 5.45
CA CYS A 289 -22.00 -18.71 4.64
C CYS A 289 -23.40 -18.89 5.28
N TYR A 290 -23.91 -17.82 5.91
CA TYR A 290 -25.14 -17.82 6.71
C TYR A 290 -26.33 -17.09 6.06
N SER A 291 -26.13 -16.38 4.94
CA SER A 291 -27.21 -15.65 4.24
C SER A 291 -27.10 -15.75 2.72
N ILE A 292 -28.22 -15.51 2.02
CA ILE A 292 -28.27 -15.40 0.56
C ILE A 292 -27.43 -14.20 0.09
N GLY A 293 -27.46 -13.08 0.83
CA GLY A 293 -26.65 -11.90 0.54
C GLY A 293 -25.15 -12.18 0.58
N LYS A 294 -24.67 -12.91 1.61
CA LYS A 294 -23.26 -13.34 1.67
C LYS A 294 -22.92 -14.25 0.51
N LEU A 295 -23.79 -15.20 0.16
CA LEU A 295 -23.57 -16.10 -0.98
C LEU A 295 -23.53 -15.36 -2.33
N LEU A 296 -24.36 -14.33 -2.52
CA LEU A 296 -24.30 -13.47 -3.70
C LEU A 296 -22.94 -12.77 -3.81
N ASN A 297 -22.42 -12.25 -2.69
CA ASN A 297 -21.10 -11.63 -2.64
C ASN A 297 -19.99 -12.62 -2.97
N GLU A 298 -20.02 -13.84 -2.42
CA GLU A 298 -19.07 -14.90 -2.77
C GLU A 298 -19.10 -15.24 -4.27
N ALA A 299 -20.30 -15.32 -4.86
CA ALA A 299 -20.45 -15.56 -6.30
C ALA A 299 -19.87 -14.41 -7.12
N PHE A 300 -20.06 -13.16 -6.68
CA PHE A 300 -19.50 -11.97 -7.30
C PHE A 300 -17.96 -11.97 -7.26
N GLU A 301 -17.37 -12.11 -6.07
CA GLU A 301 -15.90 -12.10 -5.89
C GLU A 301 -15.21 -13.20 -6.72
N GLN A 302 -15.80 -14.41 -6.75
CA GLN A 302 -15.18 -15.55 -7.43
C GLN A 302 -15.38 -15.57 -8.96
N LYS A 303 -16.47 -14.98 -9.47
CA LYS A 303 -16.87 -15.15 -10.89
C LYS A 303 -16.93 -13.87 -11.69
N VAL A 304 -17.10 -12.72 -11.04
CA VAL A 304 -17.40 -11.45 -11.69
C VAL A 304 -16.28 -10.44 -11.52
N GLU A 305 -15.77 -10.24 -10.30
CA GLU A 305 -14.84 -9.15 -9.95
C GLU A 305 -13.73 -8.95 -11.00
N GLU A 306 -12.98 -10.00 -11.32
CA GLU A 306 -11.82 -9.93 -12.22
C GLU A 306 -12.19 -9.60 -13.68
N THR A 307 -13.46 -9.69 -14.05
CA THR A 307 -13.97 -9.38 -15.40
C THR A 307 -14.22 -7.88 -15.60
N LEU A 308 -14.28 -7.09 -14.52
CA LEU A 308 -14.62 -5.67 -14.55
C LEU A 308 -13.40 -4.80 -14.93
N ILE A 309 -13.08 -4.75 -16.23
CA ILE A 309 -11.90 -4.03 -16.74
C ILE A 309 -12.08 -2.51 -16.77
N GLN A 310 -13.14 -2.02 -17.41
CA GLN A 310 -13.47 -0.59 -17.45
C GLN A 310 -14.04 -0.12 -16.10
N PRO A 311 -13.88 1.16 -15.74
CA PRO A 311 -14.44 1.68 -14.50
C PRO A 311 -15.94 1.41 -14.40
N THR A 312 -16.31 0.66 -13.36
CA THR A 312 -17.67 0.19 -13.13
C THR A 312 -18.02 0.36 -11.66
N PHE A 313 -19.08 1.12 -11.38
CA PHE A 313 -19.72 1.15 -10.08
C PHE A 313 -20.63 -0.07 -9.94
N VAL A 314 -20.27 -0.96 -9.01
CA VAL A 314 -21.12 -2.05 -8.55
C VAL A 314 -21.97 -1.50 -7.42
N LEU A 315 -23.30 -1.61 -7.53
CA LEU A 315 -24.26 -0.95 -6.66
C LEU A 315 -25.08 -1.93 -5.81
N ASP A 316 -25.68 -1.37 -4.76
CA ASP A 316 -26.78 -1.92 -3.97
C ASP A 316 -26.44 -3.28 -3.33
N TYR A 317 -25.47 -3.24 -2.41
CA TYR A 317 -24.95 -4.43 -1.73
C TYR A 317 -26.00 -5.01 -0.76
N PRO A 318 -25.93 -6.31 -0.45
CA PRO A 318 -26.70 -6.91 0.63
C PRO A 318 -26.38 -6.29 2.00
N VAL A 319 -27.41 -6.18 2.84
CA VAL A 319 -27.29 -5.60 4.19
C VAL A 319 -26.35 -6.39 5.10
N GLU A 320 -26.27 -7.71 4.92
CA GLU A 320 -25.51 -8.61 5.80
C GLU A 320 -24.00 -8.40 5.73
N ILE A 321 -23.50 -7.79 4.64
CA ILE A 321 -22.08 -7.51 4.43
C ILE A 321 -21.73 -6.01 4.51
N SER A 322 -22.67 -5.20 5.01
CA SER A 322 -22.57 -3.74 4.99
C SER A 322 -22.98 -3.14 6.36
N PRO A 323 -22.21 -3.40 7.43
CA PRO A 323 -22.61 -3.11 8.82
C PRO A 323 -22.72 -1.61 9.16
N LEU A 324 -22.12 -0.73 8.36
CA LEU A 324 -22.08 0.72 8.59
C LEU A 324 -22.92 1.51 7.57
N THR A 325 -23.65 0.80 6.72
CA THR A 325 -24.29 1.36 5.53
C THR A 325 -25.80 1.47 5.69
N LYS A 326 -26.35 2.61 5.28
CA LYS A 326 -27.79 2.88 5.36
C LYS A 326 -28.59 1.89 4.49
N PRO A 327 -29.71 1.33 5.00
CA PRO A 327 -30.64 0.55 4.19
C PRO A 327 -31.08 1.30 2.93
N HIS A 328 -31.27 0.57 1.85
CA HIS A 328 -31.69 1.15 0.58
C HIS A 328 -33.10 1.74 0.69
N ARG A 329 -33.30 2.99 0.27
CA ARG A 329 -34.56 3.74 0.45
C ARG A 329 -35.81 3.07 -0.14
N SER A 330 -35.64 2.18 -1.11
CA SER A 330 -36.75 1.52 -1.82
C SER A 330 -36.58 0.01 -2.05
N LYS A 331 -35.48 -0.62 -1.59
CA LYS A 331 -35.17 -2.03 -1.88
C LYS A 331 -34.84 -2.75 -0.57
N SER A 332 -35.80 -3.50 -0.05
CA SER A 332 -35.61 -4.24 1.20
C SER A 332 -34.49 -5.27 1.08
N GLY A 333 -33.66 -5.41 2.12
CA GLY A 333 -32.52 -6.34 2.16
C GLY A 333 -31.23 -5.82 1.51
N LEU A 334 -31.29 -4.66 0.84
CA LEU A 334 -30.13 -4.01 0.22
C LEU A 334 -29.77 -2.71 0.94
N VAL A 335 -28.59 -2.19 0.66
CA VAL A 335 -28.07 -0.94 1.22
C VAL A 335 -27.61 0.03 0.14
N GLU A 336 -27.55 1.33 0.43
CA GLU A 336 -27.05 2.35 -0.51
C GLU A 336 -25.52 2.40 -0.52
N ARG A 337 -24.90 1.36 -1.10
CA ARG A 337 -23.46 1.18 -1.22
C ARG A 337 -23.05 1.08 -2.68
N PHE A 338 -21.86 1.56 -2.98
CA PHE A 338 -21.14 1.16 -4.18
C PHE A 338 -19.69 0.83 -3.89
N GLU A 339 -19.13 -0.04 -4.72
CA GLU A 339 -17.69 -0.13 -4.90
C GLU A 339 -17.36 0.19 -6.36
N LEU A 340 -16.21 0.84 -6.56
CA LEU A 340 -15.67 1.10 -7.88
C LEU A 340 -14.66 0.01 -8.22
N PHE A 341 -14.91 -0.72 -9.30
CA PHE A 341 -13.96 -1.66 -9.88
C PHE A 341 -13.30 -1.08 -11.12
N ILE A 342 -11.98 -1.21 -11.21
CA ILE A 342 -11.18 -0.91 -12.40
C ILE A 342 -10.15 -2.04 -12.54
N VAL A 343 -9.92 -2.53 -13.75
CA VAL A 343 -8.96 -3.61 -14.05
C VAL A 343 -9.13 -4.85 -13.15
N GLY A 344 -10.39 -5.19 -12.88
CA GLY A 344 -10.78 -6.34 -12.09
C GLY A 344 -10.43 -6.21 -10.60
N ARG A 345 -10.44 -4.99 -10.07
CA ARG A 345 -10.00 -4.67 -8.70
C ARG A 345 -10.81 -3.53 -8.09
N GLU A 346 -11.18 -3.72 -6.84
CA GLU A 346 -11.76 -2.66 -6.01
C GLU A 346 -10.76 -1.49 -5.86
N THR A 347 -11.21 -0.30 -6.24
CA THR A 347 -10.45 0.96 -6.18
C THR A 347 -11.02 1.91 -5.12
N ALA A 348 -12.34 1.89 -4.93
CA ALA A 348 -13.04 2.69 -3.94
C ALA A 348 -14.26 1.94 -3.37
N ASN A 349 -14.62 2.27 -2.14
CA ASN A 349 -15.83 1.82 -1.47
C ASN A 349 -16.55 3.04 -0.88
N SER A 350 -17.88 3.10 -0.99
CA SER A 350 -18.64 4.29 -0.61
C SER A 350 -20.09 3.97 -0.34
N TYR A 351 -20.72 4.80 0.50
CA TYR A 351 -22.11 4.61 0.85
C TYR A 351 -22.81 5.84 1.40
N SER A 352 -24.14 5.79 1.39
CA SER A 352 -24.95 6.61 2.28
C SER A 352 -24.79 6.07 3.70
N GLU A 353 -24.40 6.93 4.63
CA GLU A 353 -24.03 6.55 5.98
C GLU A 353 -25.22 6.13 6.83
N LEU A 354 -25.05 5.04 7.58
CA LEU A 354 -26.01 4.67 8.62
C LEU A 354 -25.95 5.70 9.75
N THR A 355 -27.06 6.38 9.97
CA THR A 355 -27.21 7.48 10.94
C THR A 355 -28.21 7.17 12.05
N ASP A 356 -28.92 6.04 11.95
CA ASP A 356 -29.83 5.55 13.00
C ASP A 356 -29.00 4.81 14.07
N PRO A 357 -28.86 5.35 15.30
CA PRO A 357 -28.05 4.72 16.34
C PRO A 357 -28.63 3.38 16.81
N ILE A 358 -29.94 3.15 16.68
CA ILE A 358 -30.59 1.90 17.11
C ILE A 358 -30.22 0.77 16.15
N ASP A 359 -30.32 1.01 14.85
CA ASP A 359 -29.87 0.06 13.82
C ASP A 359 -28.34 -0.15 13.94
N GLN A 360 -27.58 0.94 14.08
CA GLN A 360 -26.12 0.84 14.20
C GLN A 360 -25.68 -0.02 15.38
N ARG A 361 -26.32 0.11 16.55
CA ARG A 361 -26.05 -0.72 17.73
C ARG A 361 -26.29 -2.21 17.42
N GLN A 362 -27.43 -2.55 16.81
CA GLN A 362 -27.75 -3.95 16.48
C GLN A 362 -26.69 -4.58 15.56
N ARG A 363 -26.17 -3.81 14.59
CA ARG A 363 -25.13 -4.28 13.67
C ARG A 363 -23.77 -4.46 14.35
N LEU A 364 -23.39 -3.54 15.25
CA LEU A 364 -22.15 -3.67 16.01
C LEU A 364 -22.23 -4.83 17.01
N GLU A 365 -23.37 -5.05 17.67
CA GLU A 365 -23.58 -6.22 18.53
C GLU A 365 -23.47 -7.54 17.76
N ALA A 366 -23.99 -7.59 16.52
CA ALA A 366 -23.83 -8.75 15.65
C ALA A 366 -22.36 -8.98 15.23
N GLN A 367 -21.60 -7.91 14.96
CA GLN A 367 -20.16 -7.98 14.68
C GLN A 367 -19.38 -8.46 15.91
N ALA A 368 -19.66 -7.92 17.10
CA ALA A 368 -19.02 -8.36 18.34
C ALA A 368 -19.32 -9.84 18.66
N ALA A 369 -20.54 -10.32 18.36
CA ALA A 369 -20.89 -11.73 18.47
C ALA A 369 -20.09 -12.62 17.50
N ARG A 370 -19.87 -12.19 16.26
CA ARG A 370 -19.00 -12.88 15.29
C ARG A 370 -17.55 -12.93 15.78
N LYS A 371 -17.05 -11.82 16.32
CA LYS A 371 -15.71 -11.75 16.89
C LYS A 371 -15.53 -12.72 18.06
N ALA A 372 -16.50 -12.77 18.97
CA ALA A 372 -16.54 -13.74 20.06
C ALA A 372 -16.59 -15.20 19.57
N ALA A 373 -17.16 -15.43 18.38
CA ALA A 373 -17.17 -16.73 17.70
C ALA A 373 -15.87 -17.06 16.94
N GLY A 374 -14.86 -16.17 16.96
CA GLY A 374 -13.53 -16.42 16.40
C GLY A 374 -13.22 -15.68 15.09
N ASP A 375 -14.10 -14.80 14.63
CA ASP A 375 -13.85 -13.92 13.49
C ASP A 375 -12.87 -12.80 13.87
N LEU A 376 -11.63 -12.87 13.38
CA LEU A 376 -10.57 -11.91 13.74
C LEU A 376 -10.67 -10.55 13.02
N GLU A 377 -11.56 -10.43 12.04
CA GLU A 377 -11.77 -9.22 11.25
C GLU A 377 -13.01 -8.44 11.72
N ALA A 378 -13.90 -9.10 12.46
CA ALA A 378 -15.08 -8.48 13.06
C ALA A 378 -14.72 -7.48 14.18
N GLN A 379 -15.57 -6.47 14.33
CA GLN A 379 -15.36 -5.29 15.18
C GLN A 379 -16.00 -5.45 16.58
N ASP A 380 -15.48 -4.73 17.58
CA ASP A 380 -16.14 -4.58 18.89
C ASP A 380 -17.24 -3.51 18.81
N VAL A 381 -18.02 -3.36 19.89
CA VAL A 381 -19.00 -2.29 20.03
C VAL A 381 -18.31 -1.02 20.53
N ASP A 382 -18.12 -0.05 19.63
CA ASP A 382 -17.63 1.29 19.99
C ASP A 382 -18.77 2.12 20.61
N GLU A 383 -18.86 2.12 21.94
CA GLU A 383 -19.91 2.83 22.69
C GLU A 383 -19.81 4.36 22.56
N ASP A 384 -18.60 4.91 22.37
CA ASP A 384 -18.42 6.34 22.16
C ASP A 384 -18.93 6.77 20.78
N PHE A 385 -18.73 5.93 19.76
CA PHE A 385 -19.27 6.16 18.42
C PHE A 385 -20.81 6.12 18.42
N LEU A 386 -21.40 5.15 19.11
CA LEU A 386 -22.85 5.08 19.27
C LEU A 386 -23.40 6.32 19.98
N ALA A 387 -22.74 6.75 21.07
CA ALA A 387 -23.11 7.98 21.77
C ALA A 387 -23.05 9.21 20.83
N ALA A 388 -22.03 9.30 19.95
CA ALA A 388 -21.96 10.37 18.96
C ALA A 388 -23.15 10.36 17.99
N LEU A 389 -23.56 9.19 17.50
CA LEU A 389 -24.75 9.06 16.64
C LEU A 389 -26.05 9.46 17.37
N GLU A 390 -26.14 9.19 18.67
CA GLU A 390 -27.28 9.58 19.52
C GLU A 390 -27.40 11.11 19.69
N TYR A 391 -26.30 11.86 19.60
CA TYR A 391 -26.35 13.34 19.51
C TYR A 391 -26.88 13.85 18.16
N GLY A 392 -26.91 12.99 17.14
CA GLY A 392 -27.50 13.26 15.83
C GLY A 392 -26.45 13.51 14.75
N MET A 393 -26.26 12.51 13.88
CA MET A 393 -25.49 12.67 12.65
C MET A 393 -26.43 13.05 11.49
N PRO A 394 -26.18 14.14 10.74
CA PRO A 394 -26.98 14.45 9.54
C PRO A 394 -26.85 13.34 8.49
N PRO A 395 -27.82 13.20 7.56
CA PRO A 395 -27.67 12.33 6.40
C PRO A 395 -26.35 12.64 5.71
N THR A 396 -25.51 11.64 5.47
CA THR A 396 -24.12 11.84 5.02
C THR A 396 -23.77 10.79 3.97
N GLY A 397 -22.93 11.16 3.01
CA GLY A 397 -22.25 10.22 2.12
C GLY A 397 -20.79 10.12 2.50
N GLY A 398 -20.26 8.90 2.59
CA GLY A 398 -18.84 8.64 2.80
C GLY A 398 -18.21 7.89 1.64
N LEU A 399 -16.91 8.09 1.45
CA LEU A 399 -16.12 7.53 0.35
C LEU A 399 -14.70 7.23 0.82
N GLY A 400 -14.26 5.98 0.67
CA GLY A 400 -12.89 5.54 0.83
C GLY A 400 -12.24 5.20 -0.52
N ILE A 401 -11.03 5.68 -0.78
CA ILE A 401 -10.24 5.32 -1.98
C ILE A 401 -8.85 4.83 -1.56
N GLY A 402 -8.46 3.65 -2.06
CA GLY A 402 -7.11 3.12 -1.92
C GLY A 402 -6.11 3.87 -2.80
N ILE A 403 -5.39 4.83 -2.22
CA ILE A 403 -4.48 5.72 -2.98
C ILE A 403 -3.35 4.94 -3.64
N ASP A 404 -2.81 3.90 -2.99
CA ASP A 404 -1.78 3.08 -3.60
C ASP A 404 -2.30 2.35 -4.86
N ARG A 405 -3.52 1.82 -4.82
CA ARG A 405 -4.15 1.16 -5.98
C ARG A 405 -4.44 2.17 -7.10
N LEU A 406 -4.91 3.37 -6.76
CA LEU A 406 -5.11 4.44 -7.74
C LEU A 406 -3.78 4.87 -8.41
N VAL A 407 -2.70 4.99 -7.63
CA VAL A 407 -1.38 5.30 -8.17
C VAL A 407 -0.92 4.17 -9.08
N MET A 408 -1.08 2.90 -8.68
CA MET A 408 -0.75 1.76 -9.54
C MET A 408 -1.41 1.87 -10.91
N LEU A 409 -2.72 2.15 -10.93
CA LEU A 409 -3.50 2.33 -12.15
C LEU A 409 -2.93 3.46 -13.03
N LEU A 410 -2.72 4.65 -12.44
CA LEU A 410 -2.27 5.85 -13.17
C LEU A 410 -0.78 5.84 -13.53
N THR A 411 0.00 4.90 -13.00
CA THR A 411 1.43 4.74 -13.32
C THR A 411 1.77 3.41 -13.97
N ASP A 412 0.77 2.66 -14.46
CA ASP A 412 0.95 1.35 -15.10
C ASP A 412 1.87 0.41 -14.28
N SER A 413 1.62 0.35 -12.97
CA SER A 413 2.46 -0.40 -12.04
C SER A 413 1.77 -1.70 -11.61
N ALA A 414 2.37 -2.83 -11.99
CA ALA A 414 1.81 -4.16 -11.75
C ALA A 414 1.67 -4.53 -10.26
N SER A 415 2.53 -3.96 -9.41
CA SER A 415 2.62 -4.27 -7.99
C SER A 415 2.55 -3.01 -7.13
N ILE A 416 1.86 -3.10 -5.99
CA ILE A 416 1.82 -2.04 -4.96
C ILE A 416 3.22 -1.66 -4.46
N ARG A 417 4.16 -2.61 -4.53
CA ARG A 417 5.57 -2.40 -4.15
C ARG A 417 6.32 -1.48 -5.11
N ASP A 418 5.81 -1.24 -6.30
CA ASP A 418 6.39 -0.30 -7.27
C ASP A 418 6.01 1.15 -6.96
N VAL A 419 4.90 1.35 -6.24
CA VAL A 419 4.35 2.68 -5.91
C VAL A 419 4.53 3.08 -4.44
N ILE A 420 5.07 2.18 -3.61
CA ILE A 420 5.53 2.45 -2.25
C ILE A 420 7.06 2.51 -2.25
N ALA A 421 7.63 3.60 -1.74
CA ALA A 421 9.09 3.80 -1.73
C ALA A 421 9.80 2.69 -0.96
N PHE A 422 9.31 2.37 0.24
CA PHE A 422 9.85 1.35 1.12
C PHE A 422 8.74 0.38 1.54
N PRO A 423 8.35 -0.58 0.68
CA PRO A 423 7.30 -1.52 1.01
C PRO A 423 7.76 -2.49 2.11
N LEU A 424 6.83 -3.07 2.86
CA LEU A 424 7.19 -4.08 3.83
C LEU A 424 7.63 -5.34 3.07
N LEU A 425 8.84 -5.79 3.37
CA LEU A 425 9.41 -7.00 2.80
C LEU A 425 9.57 -8.03 3.91
N LYS A 426 9.32 -9.29 3.58
CA LYS A 426 9.69 -10.39 4.47
C LYS A 426 11.15 -10.25 4.83
N SER A 427 11.47 -10.33 6.12
CA SER A 427 12.86 -10.15 6.55
C SER A 427 13.77 -11.15 5.84
N THR A 428 14.88 -10.68 5.27
CA THR A 428 16.01 -11.53 4.87
C THR A 428 16.78 -12.06 6.08
N SER A 429 16.41 -11.64 7.30
CA SER A 429 16.84 -12.33 8.52
C SER A 429 16.20 -13.71 8.52
N ALA A 430 16.89 -14.63 7.85
CA ALA A 430 17.44 -15.79 8.52
C ALA A 430 16.40 -16.45 9.45
N VAL A 431 15.22 -16.75 8.92
CA VAL A 431 14.36 -17.75 9.54
C VAL A 431 15.22 -18.99 9.61
N ILE A 432 15.50 -19.45 10.83
CA ILE A 432 16.26 -20.65 11.07
C ILE A 432 15.46 -21.78 10.42
N LYS A 433 16.04 -22.34 9.36
CA LYS A 433 15.50 -23.50 8.65
C LYS A 433 15.65 -24.74 9.51
N SER A 434 16.82 -24.88 10.11
CA SER A 434 17.20 -25.98 10.99
C SER A 434 18.41 -25.56 11.82
N PHE A 435 18.61 -26.26 12.92
CA PHE A 435 19.79 -26.09 13.76
C PHE A 435 20.15 -27.43 14.42
N ASP A 436 21.44 -27.63 14.62
CA ASP A 436 22.04 -28.83 15.20
C ASP A 436 23.13 -28.42 16.21
N TYR A 437 23.36 -29.24 17.23
CA TYR A 437 24.26 -28.92 18.33
C TYR A 437 25.24 -30.06 18.61
N ASP A 438 26.53 -29.76 18.56
CA ASP A 438 27.63 -30.66 18.94
C ASP A 438 27.95 -30.42 20.41
N VAL A 439 27.55 -31.35 21.27
CA VAL A 439 27.70 -31.25 22.74
C VAL A 439 29.16 -31.26 23.17
N GLU A 440 30.00 -32.07 22.52
CA GLU A 440 31.42 -32.19 22.88
C GLU A 440 32.19 -30.91 22.52
N LYS A 441 31.85 -30.29 21.39
CA LYS A 441 32.51 -29.07 20.90
C LYS A 441 31.83 -27.77 21.32
N LYS A 442 30.64 -27.83 21.92
CA LYS A 442 29.79 -26.68 22.25
C LYS A 442 29.52 -25.78 21.04
N ILE A 443 29.26 -26.41 19.89
CA ILE A 443 29.01 -25.72 18.62
C ILE A 443 27.53 -25.83 18.27
N LEU A 444 26.86 -24.69 18.14
CA LEU A 444 25.53 -24.60 17.55
C LEU A 444 25.64 -24.26 16.07
N ARG A 445 25.26 -25.20 15.22
CA ARG A 445 25.18 -25.01 13.79
C ARG A 445 23.75 -24.60 13.41
N VAL A 446 23.62 -23.51 12.68
CA VAL A 446 22.34 -22.87 12.32
C VAL A 446 22.29 -22.69 10.81
N GLN A 447 21.32 -23.33 10.17
CA GLN A 447 21.01 -23.12 8.77
C GLN A 447 19.83 -22.17 8.63
N PHE A 448 19.96 -21.19 7.75
CA PHE A 448 18.92 -20.21 7.47
C PHE A 448 18.21 -20.53 6.14
N ASN A 449 16.97 -20.06 5.99
CA ASN A 449 16.17 -20.29 4.78
C ASN A 449 16.81 -19.75 3.48
N ASN A 450 17.71 -18.77 3.58
CA ASN A 450 18.49 -18.26 2.45
C ASN A 450 19.69 -19.16 2.08
N GLY A 451 19.82 -20.35 2.70
CA GLY A 451 20.88 -21.32 2.46
C GLY A 451 22.17 -21.07 3.25
N SER A 452 22.33 -19.91 3.90
CA SER A 452 23.52 -19.63 4.70
C SER A 452 23.57 -20.48 5.96
N ILE A 453 24.77 -20.98 6.31
CA ILE A 453 25.00 -21.83 7.47
C ILE A 453 26.09 -21.22 8.34
N TYR A 454 25.84 -21.14 9.63
CA TYR A 454 26.76 -20.58 10.61
C TYR A 454 26.99 -21.54 11.76
N LYS A 455 28.22 -21.57 12.29
CA LYS A 455 28.63 -22.34 13.46
C LYS A 455 28.97 -21.37 14.59
N TYR A 456 28.08 -21.25 15.56
CA TYR A 456 28.28 -20.47 16.77
C TYR A 456 29.07 -21.31 17.78
N ARG A 457 30.19 -20.76 18.27
CA ARG A 457 31.12 -21.44 19.18
C ARG A 457 30.81 -21.11 20.64
N ASP A 458 31.22 -22.00 21.53
CA ASP A 458 31.11 -21.84 22.99
C ASP A 458 29.68 -21.59 23.49
N VAL A 459 28.67 -22.07 22.74
CA VAL A 459 27.26 -21.94 23.13
C VAL A 459 26.98 -22.96 24.23
N PRO A 460 26.55 -22.56 25.45
CA PRO A 460 26.20 -23.49 26.52
C PRO A 460 25.01 -24.38 26.13
N GLU A 461 24.99 -25.62 26.65
CA GLU A 461 23.91 -26.56 26.38
C GLU A 461 22.54 -26.04 26.86
N GLU A 462 22.50 -25.26 27.95
CA GLU A 462 21.27 -24.62 28.43
C GLU A 462 20.70 -23.62 27.41
N ILE A 463 21.56 -22.87 26.72
CA ILE A 463 21.15 -21.91 25.69
C ILE A 463 20.60 -22.64 24.46
N TYR A 464 21.19 -23.77 24.08
CA TYR A 464 20.65 -24.63 23.02
C TYR A 464 19.29 -25.23 23.40
N LYS A 465 19.14 -25.76 24.64
CA LYS A 465 17.84 -26.27 25.13
C LYS A 465 16.78 -25.17 25.11
N GLY A 466 17.11 -23.98 25.60
CA GLY A 466 16.20 -22.84 25.54
C GLY A 466 15.83 -22.42 24.11
N LEU A 467 16.73 -22.54 23.14
CA LEU A 467 16.42 -22.31 21.73
C LEU A 467 15.44 -23.35 21.17
N LYS A 468 15.63 -24.62 21.53
CA LYS A 468 14.81 -25.75 21.07
C LYS A 468 13.39 -25.71 21.63
N ASP A 469 13.24 -25.32 22.89
CA ASP A 469 11.96 -25.36 23.60
C ASP A 469 11.16 -24.06 23.47
N ASN A 470 11.72 -23.02 22.83
CA ASN A 470 11.04 -21.74 22.65
C ASN A 470 10.07 -21.76 21.46
N PRO A 471 8.81 -21.30 21.63
CA PRO A 471 7.85 -21.22 20.54
C PRO A 471 8.27 -20.24 19.43
N SER A 472 9.14 -19.28 19.73
CA SER A 472 9.70 -18.30 18.79
C SER A 472 11.22 -18.46 18.67
N ILE A 473 11.65 -19.51 17.97
CA ILE A 473 13.06 -19.87 17.72
C ILE A 473 13.87 -18.64 17.24
N GLY A 474 13.33 -17.85 16.30
CA GLY A 474 14.02 -16.68 15.75
C GLY A 474 14.21 -15.55 16.77
N GLN A 475 13.22 -15.27 17.61
CA GLN A 475 13.32 -14.26 18.65
C GLN A 475 14.32 -14.69 19.73
N TYR A 476 14.26 -15.95 20.16
CA TYR A 476 15.19 -16.48 21.14
C TYR A 476 16.63 -16.41 20.63
N PHE A 477 16.86 -16.85 19.39
CA PHE A 477 18.17 -16.78 18.73
C PHE A 477 18.72 -15.36 18.66
N ASN A 478 17.93 -14.38 18.22
CA ASN A 478 18.37 -12.99 18.15
C ASN A 478 18.72 -12.42 19.54
N THR A 479 17.96 -12.79 20.57
CA THR A 479 18.12 -12.24 21.93
C THR A 479 19.26 -12.89 22.70
N HIS A 480 19.48 -14.19 22.51
CA HIS A 480 20.37 -14.99 23.35
C HIS A 480 21.62 -15.49 22.64
N ILE A 481 21.69 -15.47 21.30
CA ILE A 481 22.75 -16.16 20.56
C ILE A 481 23.46 -15.25 19.57
N ARG A 482 22.72 -14.61 18.65
CA ARG A 482 23.24 -13.98 17.43
C ARG A 482 24.45 -13.05 17.62
N GLU A 483 24.43 -12.22 18.67
CA GLU A 483 25.49 -11.25 18.96
C GLU A 483 26.27 -11.59 20.23
N LYS A 484 25.92 -12.70 20.90
CA LYS A 484 26.52 -13.10 22.18
C LYS A 484 27.62 -14.15 22.03
N TYR A 485 27.68 -14.83 20.89
CA TYR A 485 28.68 -15.86 20.61
C TYR A 485 29.40 -15.59 19.29
N GLY A 486 30.71 -15.88 19.26
CA GLY A 486 31.49 -15.85 18.03
C GLY A 486 31.05 -16.96 17.07
N PHE A 487 31.10 -16.70 15.77
CA PHE A 487 30.65 -17.66 14.75
C PHE A 487 31.54 -17.70 13.52
N ASP A 488 31.52 -18.85 12.83
CA ASP A 488 32.05 -18.99 11.47
C ASP A 488 30.91 -19.24 10.49
N ARG A 489 31.08 -18.77 9.25
CA ARG A 489 30.19 -19.12 8.15
C ARG A 489 30.74 -20.34 7.42
N GLU A 490 29.93 -21.37 7.21
CA GLU A 490 30.28 -22.44 6.27
C GLU A 490 30.16 -21.88 4.84
N ILE A 491 31.26 -21.99 4.08
CA ILE A 491 31.34 -21.54 2.68
C ILE A 491 30.67 -22.58 1.79
#